data_AF-A0A4R5C216-F1
#
_entry.id   AF-A0A4R5C216-F1
#
_cell.length_a   1.000
_cell.length_b   1.000
_cell.length_c   1.000
_cell.angle_alpha   90.00
_cell.angle_beta   90.00
_cell.angle_gamma   90.00
#
_symmetry.space_group_name_H-M   'P 1'
#
loop_
_entity.id
_entity.type
_entity.pdbx_description
1 polymer ?
#
loop_
_entity_poly.entity_id
_entity_poly.type
_entity_poly.pdbx_seq_one_letter_code
_entity_poly.pdbx_strand_id
1 'polypeptide(L)'
;MNTRQLLDHVPGLTYRQLDLWTRSGYLHALQAGPGSGHARRYSRDEVEVAALMVRLHAAGLNVQTAHHAARELAAGRPAVLAPGIEITVAEPPGGVAASA
;
A
#
# COMPACT_ATOMS: atom_id res chain seq x y z
N MET A 1 -0.31 -10.61 -7.28
CA MET A 1 0.61 -9.89 -8.20
C MET A 1 2.07 -10.19 -7.83
N ASN A 2 2.94 -10.51 -8.79
CA ASN A 2 4.37 -10.71 -8.50
C ASN A 2 5.11 -9.37 -8.34
N THR A 3 6.38 -9.39 -7.90
CA THR A 3 7.19 -8.19 -7.70
C THR A 3 7.25 -7.28 -8.92
N ARG A 4 7.56 -7.81 -10.11
CA ARG A 4 7.68 -6.99 -11.32
C ARG A 4 6.36 -6.30 -11.66
N GLN A 5 5.27 -7.07 -11.69
CA GLN A 5 3.94 -6.55 -11.94
C GLN A 5 3.53 -5.48 -10.93
N LEU A 6 3.93 -5.63 -9.65
CA LEU A 6 3.65 -4.65 -8.61
C LEU A 6 4.38 -3.33 -8.86
N LEU A 7 5.67 -3.38 -9.21
CA LEU A 7 6.44 -2.18 -9.56
C LEU A 7 5.86 -1.46 -10.78
N ASP A 8 5.42 -2.22 -11.80
CA ASP A 8 4.78 -1.65 -12.98
C ASP A 8 3.39 -1.04 -12.66
N HIS A 9 2.67 -1.60 -11.69
CA HIS A 9 1.32 -1.17 -11.30
C HIS A 9 1.32 -0.01 -10.29
N VAL A 10 2.39 0.18 -9.51
CA VAL A 10 2.47 1.22 -8.47
C VAL A 10 3.55 2.23 -8.85
N PRO A 11 3.18 3.32 -9.57
CA PRO A 11 4.12 4.35 -9.96
C PRO A 11 4.84 4.96 -8.75
N GLY A 12 6.15 5.09 -8.84
CA GLY A 12 6.99 5.65 -7.78
C GLY A 12 7.42 4.65 -6.71
N LEU A 13 6.96 3.39 -6.74
CA LEU A 13 7.51 2.34 -5.90
C LEU A 13 8.81 1.79 -6.48
N THR A 14 9.88 1.80 -5.70
CA THR A 14 11.15 1.17 -6.08
C THR A 14 11.26 -0.27 -5.56
N TYR A 15 12.08 -1.10 -6.22
CA TYR A 15 12.39 -2.45 -5.73
C TYR A 15 12.94 -2.42 -4.29
N ARG A 16 13.80 -1.44 -3.96
CA ARG A 16 14.39 -1.31 -2.62
C ARG A 16 13.37 -0.93 -1.56
N GLN A 17 12.43 -0.04 -1.88
CA GLN A 17 11.31 0.26 -0.97
C GLN A 17 10.43 -0.96 -0.77
N LEU A 18 10.06 -1.67 -1.83
CA LEU A 18 9.24 -2.88 -1.73
C LEU A 18 9.94 -3.96 -0.88
N ASP A 19 11.24 -4.20 -1.09
CA ASP A 19 12.00 -5.15 -0.29
C ASP A 19 12.06 -4.74 1.18
N LEU A 20 12.43 -3.48 1.45
CA LEU A 20 12.50 -2.94 2.79
C LEU A 20 11.15 -3.05 3.51
N TRP A 21 10.07 -2.58 2.90
CA TRP A 21 8.73 -2.60 3.50
C TRP A 21 8.22 -4.02 3.73
N THR A 22 8.56 -4.97 2.85
CA THR A 22 8.23 -6.37 3.06
C THR A 22 9.01 -6.95 4.25
N ARG A 23 10.32 -6.66 4.34
CA ARG A 23 11.17 -7.14 5.44
C ARG A 23 10.83 -6.50 6.79
N SER A 24 10.37 -5.25 6.77
CA SER A 24 9.87 -4.52 7.94
C SER A 24 8.47 -4.95 8.38
N GLY A 25 7.81 -5.84 7.63
CA GLY A 25 6.45 -6.29 7.95
C GLY A 25 5.35 -5.28 7.61
N TYR A 26 5.66 -4.22 6.86
CA TYR A 26 4.65 -3.26 6.41
C TYR A 26 3.82 -3.79 5.23
N LEU A 27 4.44 -4.65 4.42
CA LEU A 27 3.77 -5.39 3.35
C LEU A 27 3.95 -6.90 3.57
N HIS A 28 2.94 -7.68 3.21
CA HIS A 28 2.92 -9.12 3.39
C HIS A 28 2.81 -9.83 2.03
N ALA A 29 3.83 -10.60 1.68
CA ALA A 29 3.71 -11.54 0.58
C ALA A 29 2.92 -12.78 1.04
N LEU A 30 2.15 -13.40 0.13
CA LEU A 30 1.28 -14.57 0.33
C LEU A 30 2.05 -15.90 0.59
N GLN A 31 3.19 -15.83 1.27
CA GLN A 31 4.22 -16.86 1.42
C GLN A 31 5.02 -17.21 0.17
N ALA A 32 6.33 -17.13 0.38
CA ALA A 32 7.36 -17.91 -0.29
C ALA A 32 7.30 -19.34 0.27
N GLY A 33 7.22 -20.38 -0.58
CA GLY A 33 7.48 -21.75 -0.12
C GLY A 33 8.87 -21.86 0.54
N PRO A 34 9.17 -22.95 1.27
CA PRO A 34 10.48 -23.13 1.88
C PRO A 34 11.57 -23.19 0.80
N GLY A 35 12.42 -22.15 0.72
CA GLY A 35 13.56 -22.07 -0.21
C GLY A 35 13.91 -20.63 -0.60
N SER A 36 15.20 -20.35 -0.77
CA SER A 36 15.80 -19.03 -1.02
C SER A 36 15.50 -18.41 -2.41
N GLY A 37 14.55 -18.97 -3.18
CA GLY A 37 14.23 -18.55 -4.55
C GLY A 37 12.76 -18.26 -4.85
N HIS A 38 11.87 -18.24 -3.85
CA HIS A 38 10.44 -18.10 -4.12
C HIS A 38 10.06 -16.66 -4.46
N ALA A 39 9.55 -16.47 -5.68
CA ALA A 39 9.03 -15.20 -6.14
C ALA A 39 7.92 -14.70 -5.20
N ARG A 40 8.11 -13.51 -4.61
CA ARG A 40 7.09 -12.88 -3.76
C ARG A 40 5.85 -12.58 -4.59
N ARG A 41 4.70 -13.01 -4.08
CA ARG A 41 3.37 -12.66 -4.60
C ARG A 41 2.61 -11.88 -3.54
N TYR A 42 2.01 -10.78 -3.94
CA TYR A 42 1.21 -9.89 -3.09
C TYR A 42 -0.27 -10.03 -3.46
N SER A 43 -1.16 -9.97 -2.47
CA SER A 43 -2.60 -9.89 -2.72
C SER A 43 -2.97 -8.55 -3.35
N ARG A 44 -4.22 -8.40 -3.80
CA ARG A 44 -4.73 -7.11 -4.28
C ARG A 44 -4.68 -6.06 -3.17
N ASP A 45 -5.07 -6.44 -1.96
CA ASP A 45 -5.10 -5.54 -0.79
C ASP A 45 -3.69 -5.03 -0.44
N GLU A 46 -2.67 -5.89 -0.52
CA GLU A 46 -1.28 -5.50 -0.28
C GLU A 46 -0.73 -4.55 -1.35
N VAL A 47 -1.24 -4.67 -2.57
CA VAL A 47 -0.89 -3.77 -3.67
C VAL A 47 -1.53 -2.40 -3.44
N GLU A 48 -2.78 -2.36 -2.97
CA GLU A 48 -3.46 -1.12 -2.60
C GLU A 48 -2.76 -0.42 -1.44
N VAL A 49 -2.39 -1.17 -0.40
CA VAL A 49 -1.59 -0.64 0.72
C VAL A 49 -0.25 -0.08 0.22
N ALA A 50 0.45 -0.79 -0.67
CA ALA A 50 1.70 -0.29 -1.24
C ALA A 50 1.51 1.03 -2.03
N ALA A 51 0.44 1.14 -2.82
CA ALA A 51 0.12 2.35 -3.57
C ALA A 51 -0.19 3.54 -2.65
N LEU A 52 -0.97 3.31 -1.60
CA LEU A 52 -1.25 4.32 -0.58
C LEU A 52 0.01 4.73 0.18
N MET A 53 0.85 3.77 0.58
CA MET A 53 2.13 4.05 1.25
C MET A 53 3.04 4.93 0.40
N VAL A 54 3.17 4.67 -0.91
CA VAL A 54 3.97 5.52 -1.82
C VAL A 54 3.44 6.94 -1.84
N ARG A 55 2.12 7.11 -2.03
CA ARG A 55 1.50 8.44 -2.12
C ARG A 55 1.62 9.23 -0.82
N LEU A 56 1.34 8.58 0.31
CA LEU A 56 1.42 9.19 1.63
C LEU A 56 2.86 9.55 1.99
N HIS A 57 3.81 8.67 1.68
CA HIS A 57 5.22 8.95 1.92
C HIS A 57 5.73 10.08 1.04
N ALA A 58 5.33 10.13 -0.24
CA ALA A 58 5.64 11.23 -1.14
C ALA A 58 5.01 12.56 -0.68
N ALA A 59 3.88 12.52 0.03
CA ALA A 59 3.25 13.69 0.66
C ALA A 59 3.94 14.14 1.97
N GLY A 60 5.01 13.46 2.40
CA GLY A 60 5.84 13.86 3.54
C GLY A 60 5.58 13.06 4.83
N LEU A 61 4.67 12.07 4.82
CA LEU A 61 4.54 11.18 5.98
C LEU A 61 5.77 10.28 6.07
N ASN A 62 6.25 10.04 7.30
CA ASN A 62 7.25 8.99 7.50
C ASN A 62 6.65 7.61 7.14
N VAL A 63 7.50 6.62 6.84
CA VAL A 63 7.07 5.31 6.35
C VAL A 63 6.13 4.58 7.32
N GLN A 64 6.35 4.70 8.63
CA GLN A 64 5.52 4.04 9.64
C GLN A 64 4.10 4.66 9.68
N THR A 65 4.01 5.98 9.70
CA THR A 65 2.71 6.69 9.65
C THR A 65 2.00 6.44 8.32
N ALA A 66 2.74 6.43 7.20
CA ALA A 66 2.19 6.09 5.89
C ALA A 66 1.64 4.66 5.85
N HIS A 67 2.35 3.68 6.43
CA HIS A 67 1.88 2.29 6.54
C HIS A 67 0.59 2.18 7.37
N HIS A 68 0.56 2.78 8.56
CA HIS A 68 -0.62 2.75 9.42
C HIS A 68 -1.83 3.36 8.71
N ALA A 69 -1.67 4.56 8.13
CA ALA A 69 -2.74 5.22 7.41
C ALA A 69 -3.19 4.42 6.18
N ALA A 70 -2.25 3.84 5.41
CA ALA A 70 -2.58 3.01 4.26
C ALA A 70 -3.44 1.79 4.62
N ARG A 71 -3.19 1.16 5.78
CA ARG A 71 -3.98 0.00 6.25
C ARG A 71 -5.42 0.38 6.60
N GLU A 72 -5.61 1.51 7.29
CA GLU A 72 -6.95 2.00 7.61
C GLU A 72 -7.72 2.38 6.34
N LEU A 73 -7.07 3.14 5.45
CA LEU A 73 -7.67 3.59 4.20
C LEU A 73 -8.03 2.42 3.26
N ALA A 74 -7.14 1.43 3.10
CA ALA A 74 -7.41 0.24 2.30
C ALA A 74 -8.56 -0.62 2.89
N ALA A 75 -8.81 -0.49 4.19
CA ALA A 75 -9.94 -1.13 4.85
C ALA A 75 -11.21 -0.24 4.85
N GLY A 76 -11.21 0.85 4.10
CA GLY A 76 -12.34 1.78 3.96
C GLY A 76 -12.59 2.66 5.20
N ARG A 77 -11.60 2.81 6.07
CA ARG A 77 -11.71 3.62 7.31
C ARG A 77 -10.86 4.88 7.22
N PRO A 78 -11.30 6.01 7.83
CA PRO A 78 -10.45 7.18 8.02
C PRO A 78 -9.19 6.83 8.83
N ALA A 79 -8.05 7.40 8.43
CA ALA A 79 -6.80 7.27 9.17
C ALA A 79 -6.60 8.48 10.09
N VAL A 80 -6.61 8.27 11.40
CA VAL A 80 -6.29 9.31 12.39
C VAL A 80 -4.78 9.45 12.50
N LEU A 81 -4.24 10.64 12.22
CA LEU A 81 -2.80 10.92 12.38
C LEU A 81 -2.48 11.47 13.78
N ALA A 82 -3.39 12.28 14.32
CA ALA A 82 -3.32 12.92 15.62
C ALA A 82 -4.74 13.34 16.05
N PRO A 83 -4.99 13.71 17.32
CA PRO A 83 -6.30 14.22 17.74
C PRO A 83 -6.76 15.40 16.85
N GLY A 84 -7.91 15.24 16.20
CA GLY A 84 -8.47 16.24 15.29
C GLY A 84 -7.84 16.30 13.88
N ILE A 85 -6.91 15.40 13.56
CA ILE A 85 -6.27 15.32 12.23
C ILE A 85 -6.53 13.94 11.62
N GLU A 86 -7.36 13.90 10.57
CA GLU A 86 -7.75 12.68 9.87
C GLU A 86 -7.44 12.78 8.37
N ILE A 87 -7.08 11.63 7.77
CA ILE A 87 -6.99 11.45 6.33
C ILE A 87 -8.12 10.53 5.87
N THR A 88 -8.82 10.95 4.82
CA THR A 88 -9.77 10.12 4.08
C THR A 88 -9.41 10.10 2.60
N VAL A 89 -9.74 9.00 1.91
CA VAL A 89 -9.70 8.97 0.45
C VAL A 89 -11.08 9.41 -0.03
N ALA A 90 -11.18 10.65 -0.51
CA ALA A 90 -12.37 11.09 -1.21
C ALA A 90 -12.42 10.43 -2.60
N GLU A 91 -13.58 9.93 -2.99
CA GLU A 91 -13.83 9.59 -4.38
C GLU A 91 -13.71 10.89 -5.21
N PRO A 92 -12.99 10.89 -6.35
CA PRO A 92 -12.87 12.09 -7.15
C PRO A 92 -14.26 12.59 -7.57
N PRO A 93 -14.52 13.91 -7.51
CA PRO A 93 -15.80 14.47 -7.95
C PRO A 93 -15.99 14.15 -9.44
N GLY A 94 -16.90 13.22 -9.74
CA GLY A 94 -17.16 12.72 -11.10
C GLY A 94 -17.06 11.21 -11.30
N GLY A 95 -16.83 10.42 -10.25
CA GLY A 95 -16.96 8.96 -10.30
C GLY A 95 -18.39 8.55 -10.66
N VAL A 96 -18.60 8.16 -11.91
CA VAL A 96 -19.82 7.46 -12.34
C VAL A 96 -19.96 6.25 -11.42
N ALA A 97 -21.06 6.22 -10.66
CA ALA A 97 -21.45 5.04 -9.91
C ALA A 97 -21.28 3.83 -10.83
N ALA A 98 -20.44 2.87 -10.43
CA ALA A 98 -20.41 1.57 -11.07
C ALA A 98 -21.80 0.97 -10.84
N SER A 99 -22.69 1.17 -11.82
CA SER A 99 -24.01 0.57 -11.87
C SER A 99 -23.83 -0.94 -11.90
N ALA A 100 -24.26 -1.59 -10.83
CA ALA A 100 -24.61 -2.99 -10.79
C ALA A 100 -26.13 -3.10 -10.67
#